data_AF-A0A0J8UA30-F1
#
_entry.id   AF-A0A0J8UA30-F1
#
_cell.length_a   1.000
_cell.length_b   1.000
_cell.length_c   1.000
_cell.angle_alpha   90.00
_cell.angle_beta   90.00
_cell.angle_gamma   90.00
#
_symmetry.space_group_name_H-M   'P 1'
#
loop_
_entity.id
_entity.type
_entity.pdbx_description
1 polymer ?
#
loop_
_entity_poly.entity_id
_entity_poly.type
_entity_poly.pdbx_seq_one_letter_code
_entity_poly.pdbx_strand_id
1 'polypeptide(L)' 'MTANATTVLTWLVRRAGIPLDATIWVPETGTVDEAKAEARREHGANAQAVRRLGDQYWTELELC' A
#
# COMPACT_ATOMS: atom_id res chain seq x y z
N MET A 1 -2.96 -15.37 -26.28
CA MET A 1 -2.60 -14.24 -25.41
C MET A 1 -2.58 -14.76 -23.99
N THR A 2 -1.40 -15.06 -23.45
CA THR A 2 -1.26 -15.48 -22.05
C THR A 2 -1.30 -14.21 -21.21
N ALA A 3 -2.42 -13.98 -20.52
CA ALA A 3 -2.48 -12.91 -19.54
C ALA A 3 -1.55 -13.30 -18.38
N ASN A 4 -0.39 -12.68 -18.28
CA ASN A 4 0.48 -12.81 -17.12
C ASN A 4 -0.26 -12.18 -15.94
N ALA A 5 -0.97 -13.00 -15.17
CA ALA A 5 -1.62 -12.57 -13.95
C ALA A 5 -0.59 -12.60 -12.81
N THR A 6 -0.38 -11.45 -12.19
CA THR A 6 0.43 -11.32 -10.97
C THR A 6 -0.49 -11.26 -9.77
N THR A 7 -0.21 -12.03 -8.73
CA THR A 7 -0.94 -11.96 -7.46
C THR A 7 -0.66 -10.63 -6.78
N VAL A 8 -1.71 -9.93 -6.35
CA VAL A 8 -1.61 -8.63 -5.68
C VAL A 8 -2.30 -8.67 -4.32
N LEU A 9 -1.74 -7.93 -3.37
CA LEU A 9 -2.33 -7.63 -2.07
C LEU A 9 -2.97 -6.25 -2.11
N THR A 10 -4.10 -6.09 -1.42
CA THR A 10 -4.74 -4.78 -1.27
C THR A 10 -4.17 -4.07 -0.04
N TRP A 11 -3.59 -2.90 -0.26
CA TRP A 11 -3.09 -2.03 0.81
C TRP A 11 -3.98 -0.80 0.92
N LEU A 12 -4.03 -0.21 2.12
CA LEU A 12 -4.72 1.05 2.36
C LEU A 12 -3.75 2.21 2.20
N VAL A 13 -4.26 3.37 1.80
CA VAL A 13 -3.49 4.59 1.72
C VAL A 13 -4.03 5.60 2.71
N ARG A 14 -3.16 6.07 3.60
CA ARG A 14 -3.42 7.18 4.51
C ARG A 14 -2.85 8.46 3.92
N ARG A 15 -3.56 9.57 4.05
CA ARG A 15 -3.08 10.90 3.71
C ARG A 15 -3.05 11.78 4.95
N ALA A 16 -2.16 12.77 4.98
CA ALA A 16 -2.13 13.74 6.07
C ALA A 16 -3.51 14.44 6.19
N GLY A 17 -4.11 14.36 7.39
CA GLY A 17 -5.43 14.94 7.66
C GLY A 17 -6.65 14.10 7.24
N ILE A 18 -6.46 12.97 6.53
CA ILE A 18 -7.58 12.08 6.13
C ILE A 18 -7.24 10.62 6.49
N PRO A 19 -7.99 9.98 7.41
CA PRO A 19 -7.78 8.57 7.73
C PRO A 19 -8.21 7.67 6.56
N LEU A 20 -7.28 6.86 6.06
CA LEU A 20 -7.47 5.67 5.20
C LEU A 20 -8.57 5.82 4.11
N ASP A 21 -8.30 6.65 3.10
CA ASP A 21 -9.31 7.08 2.12
C ASP A 21 -9.16 6.42 0.74
N ALA A 22 -8.13 5.60 0.56
CA ALA A 22 -7.92 4.89 -0.70
C ALA A 22 -7.27 3.52 -0.49
N THR A 23 -7.29 2.72 -1.55
CA THR A 23 -6.61 1.42 -1.62
C THR A 23 -5.69 1.40 -2.83
N ILE A 24 -4.54 0.75 -2.70
CA ILE A 24 -3.64 0.43 -3.81
C ILE A 24 -3.46 -1.08 -3.91
N TRP A 25 -3.09 -1.56 -5.08
CA TRP A 25 -2.70 -2.95 -5.30
C TRP A 25 -1.19 -3.05 -5.40
N VAL A 26 -0.61 -3.88 -4.55
CA VAL A 26 0.83 -4.12 -4.50
C VAL A 26 1.06 -5.58 -4.85
N PRO A 27 2.00 -5.91 -5.75
CA PRO A 27 2.39 -7.30 -5.98
C PRO A 27 2.70 -8.02 -4.66
N GLU A 28 2.32 -9.28 -4.53
CA GLU A 28 2.60 -10.06 -3.31
C GLU A 28 4.12 -10.20 -3.05
N THR A 29 4.92 -10.22 -4.12
CA THR A 29 6.38 -10.21 -4.06
C THR A 29 6.97 -8.80 -3.92
N GLY A 30 6.14 -7.76 -3.88
CA GLY A 30 6.54 -6.36 -3.82
C GLY A 30 6.97 -5.94 -2.41
N THR A 31 7.84 -4.95 -2.34
CA THR A 31 8.37 -4.43 -1.07
C THR A 31 7.46 -3.34 -0.48
N VAL A 32 7.60 -3.10 0.82
CA VAL A 32 6.94 -1.98 1.51
C VAL A 32 7.30 -0.63 0.85
N ASP A 33 8.52 -0.48 0.37
CA ASP A 33 8.98 0.77 -0.25
C ASP A 33 8.36 0.99 -1.62
N GLU A 34 8.19 -0.07 -2.42
CA GLU A 34 7.43 -0.01 -3.66
C GLU A 34 5.97 0.36 -3.40
N ALA A 35 5.35 -0.20 -2.37
CA ALA A 35 4.00 0.18 -1.95
C ALA A 35 3.91 1.66 -1.55
N LYS A 36 4.89 2.14 -0.76
CA LYS A 36 4.98 3.57 -0.36
C LYS A 36 5.19 4.47 -1.59
N ALA A 37 6.04 4.07 -2.53
CA ALA A 37 6.29 4.81 -3.76
C ALA A 37 5.02 4.87 -4.61
N GLU A 38 4.30 3.76 -4.74
CA GLU A 38 3.04 3.69 -5.49
C GLU A 38 1.94 4.55 -4.84
N ALA A 39 1.79 4.48 -3.51
CA ALA A 39 0.88 5.37 -2.80
C ALA A 39 1.22 6.84 -3.04
N ARG A 40 2.50 7.22 -3.04
CA ARG A 40 2.93 8.59 -3.33
C ARG A 40 2.70 8.99 -4.78
N ARG A 41 2.89 8.06 -5.72
CA ARG A 41 2.64 8.25 -7.15
C ARG A 41 1.16 8.52 -7.42
N GLU A 42 0.26 7.75 -6.81
CA GLU A 42 -1.18 7.83 -7.08
C GLU A 42 -1.91 8.87 -6.22
N HIS A 43 -1.47 9.10 -4.98
CA HIS A 43 -2.21 9.90 -4.00
C HIS A 43 -1.44 11.12 -3.46
N GLY A 44 -0.22 11.36 -3.96
CA GLY A 44 0.60 12.53 -3.65
C GLY A 44 1.68 12.28 -2.60
N ALA A 45 2.63 13.22 -2.47
CA ALA A 45 3.86 13.05 -1.67
C ALA A 45 3.65 12.68 -0.20
N ASN A 46 2.51 13.07 0.38
CA ASN A 46 2.16 12.80 1.79
C ASN A 46 1.36 11.50 1.97
N ALA A 47 1.18 10.72 0.92
CA ALA A 47 0.51 9.43 0.98
C ALA A 47 1.42 8.38 1.63
N GLN A 48 0.82 7.58 2.51
CA GLN A 48 1.45 6.45 3.17
C GLN A 48 0.67 5.19 2.86
N ALA A 49 1.33 4.19 2.27
CA ALA A 49 0.78 2.85 2.15
C ALA A 49 0.83 2.15 3.52
N VAL A 50 -0.29 1.59 3.93
CA VAL A 50 -0.48 0.88 5.19
C VAL A 50 -1.18 -0.43 4.87
N ARG A 51 -0.58 -1.54 5.30
CA ARG A 51 -1.20 -2.85 5.18
C ARG A 51 -2.36 -2.97 6.17
N ARG A 52 -3.51 -3.51 5.73
CA ARG A 52 -4.74 -3.54 6.54
C ARG A 52 -4.64 -4.55 7.70
N LEU A 53 -5.12 -4.14 8.88
CA LEU A 53 -5.32 -4.97 10.07
C LEU A 53 -6.15 -6.22 9.76
N GLY A 54 -5.56 -7.41 9.94
CA GLY A 54 -6.17 -8.72 9.64
C GLY A 54 -5.22 -9.67 8.91
N ASP A 55 -4.18 -9.14 8.27
CA ASP A 55 -3.02 -9.89 7.78
C ASP A 55 -2.04 -10.16 8.93
N GLN A 56 -1.65 -11.43 9.13
CA GLN A 56 -0.81 -11.89 10.26
C GLN A 56 0.60 -11.28 10.35
N TYR A 57 1.01 -10.45 9.39
CA TYR A 57 2.37 -9.90 9.26
C TYR A 57 2.37 -8.38 9.39
N TRP A 58 1.84 -7.90 10.50
CA TRP A 58 1.84 -6.48 10.83
C TRP A 58 3.23 -6.05 11.31
N THR A 59 4.04 -5.55 10.39
CA THR A 59 5.30 -4.88 10.72
C THR A 59 5.10 -3.37 10.56
N GLU A 60 4.99 -2.71 11.72
CA GLU A 60 5.31 -1.30 11.97
C GLU A 60 4.65 -0.23 11.08
N LEU A 61 3.60 0.38 11.62
CA LEU A 61 3.34 1.79 11.36
C LEU A 61 4.56 2.57 11.88
N GLU A 62 5.34 3.17 10.99
CA GLU A 62 6.26 4.25 11.34
C GLU A 62 5.42 5.37 11.97
N LEU A 63 5.43 5.42 13.30
CA LEU A 63 4.94 6.59 14.04
C LEU A 63 5.97 7.69 13.80
N CYS A 64 5.49 8.79 13.23
CA CYS A 64 6.24 10.03 13.06
C CYS A 64 6.93 10.47 14.35
#